data_AF-A0A645EFB4-F1
#
_entry.id   AF-A0A645EFB4-F1
#
_cell.length_a   1.000
_cell.length_b   1.000
_cell.length_c   1.000
_cell.angle_alpha   90.00
_cell.angle_beta   90.00
_cell.angle_gamma   90.00
#
_symmetry.space_group_name_H-M   'P 1'
#
loop_
_entity.id
_entity.type
_entity.pdbx_description
1 polymer ?
#
loop_
_entity_poly.entity_id
_entity_poly.type
_entity_poly.pdbx_seq_one_letter_code
_entity_poly.pdbx_strand_id
1 'polypeptide(L)'
;MKRINCLILAVISAFSVFAFSSCSEKARESSATPSEILTAAIASAKWDNVQYTKASMDAMESDDRESLISIFYGDLENNIPDMSLFSDYAMSVPGGEASANEVGIFKIAATDASAFDTTKQTTEAFMKLRAKNVSDIFRGYDEASMKKADNALIGSFGNYVYYIMSDNNAEIESIIKSQIEAKYIA
;
A
#
# COMPACT_ATOMS: atom_id res chain seq x y z
N MET A 1 38.58 -51.65 -32.73
CA MET A 1 37.24 -51.29 -32.21
C MET A 1 37.31 -51.17 -30.68
N LYS A 2 37.52 -49.96 -30.14
CA LYS A 2 37.35 -49.63 -28.71
C LYS A 2 37.00 -48.14 -28.59
N ARG A 3 35.71 -47.87 -28.40
CA ARG A 3 35.03 -46.59 -28.17
C ARG A 3 33.72 -47.04 -27.51
N ILE A 4 33.21 -46.60 -26.36
CA ILE A 4 33.29 -45.37 -25.57
C ILE A 4 32.76 -45.81 -24.20
N ASN A 5 33.50 -45.60 -23.11
CA ASN A 5 33.01 -45.71 -21.74
C ASN A 5 33.81 -44.73 -20.89
N CYS A 6 33.42 -43.46 -20.91
CA CYS A 6 33.86 -42.41 -19.98
C CYS A 6 33.14 -41.12 -20.37
N LEU A 7 31.91 -40.91 -19.89
CA LEU A 7 31.38 -39.55 -19.68
C LEU A 7 30.12 -39.55 -18.81
N ILE A 8 30.14 -40.26 -17.67
CA ILE A 8 29.20 -40.03 -16.56
C ILE A 8 29.96 -39.20 -15.53
N LEU A 9 30.30 -37.94 -15.85
CA LEU A 9 30.99 -37.03 -14.93
C LEU A 9 31.05 -35.59 -15.50
N ALA A 10 29.92 -35.01 -15.92
CA ALA A 10 29.91 -33.61 -16.39
C ALA A 10 28.53 -32.90 -16.36
N VAL A 11 27.61 -33.27 -15.46
CA VAL A 11 26.33 -32.53 -15.30
C VAL A 11 25.98 -32.30 -13.82
N ILE A 12 27.00 -32.09 -12.98
CA ILE A 12 26.87 -31.68 -11.58
C ILE A 12 27.77 -30.46 -11.37
N SER A 13 27.46 -29.34 -12.04
CA SER A 13 28.19 -28.07 -11.83
C SER A 13 27.45 -26.84 -12.34
N ALA A 14 26.11 -26.82 -12.27
CA ALA A 14 25.31 -25.63 -12.56
C ALA A 14 24.27 -25.30 -11.48
N PHE A 15 24.39 -25.90 -10.29
CA PHE A 15 23.74 -25.41 -9.06
C PHE A 15 24.65 -24.38 -8.37
N SER A 16 25.11 -23.39 -9.13
CA SER A 16 25.64 -22.15 -8.57
C SER A 16 24.47 -21.35 -8.02
N VAL A 17 24.13 -21.67 -6.77
CA VAL A 17 23.91 -20.69 -5.69
C VAL A 17 23.52 -19.31 -6.21
N PHE A 18 22.25 -19.13 -6.54
CA PHE A 18 21.60 -17.83 -6.32
C PHE A 18 21.53 -17.66 -4.80
N ALA A 19 22.66 -17.26 -4.22
CA ALA A 19 22.62 -16.50 -2.99
C ALA A 19 21.85 -15.23 -3.35
N PHE A 20 20.54 -15.28 -3.14
CA PHE A 20 19.80 -14.08 -2.82
C PHE A 20 20.44 -13.57 -1.54
N SER A 21 21.47 -12.73 -1.70
CA SER A 21 21.74 -11.66 -0.77
C SER A 21 20.48 -10.79 -0.79
N SER A 22 19.42 -11.29 -0.15
CA SER A 22 18.42 -10.45 0.48
C SER A 22 19.19 -9.73 1.58
N CYS A 23 19.89 -8.67 1.18
CA CYS A 23 19.92 -7.48 2.00
C CYS A 23 18.44 -7.13 2.17
N SER A 24 17.81 -7.76 3.15
CA SER A 24 16.63 -7.23 3.79
C SER A 24 17.04 -5.82 4.18
N GLU A 25 16.66 -4.86 3.36
CA GLU A 25 16.71 -3.46 3.71
C GLU A 25 15.86 -3.40 4.97
N LYS A 26 16.51 -3.33 6.14
CA LYS A 26 15.79 -3.03 7.37
C LYS A 26 15.01 -1.76 7.06
N ALA A 27 13.68 -1.85 7.14
CA ALA A 27 12.82 -0.73 6.83
C ALA A 27 13.31 0.47 7.65
N ARG A 28 13.83 1.50 6.97
CA ARG A 28 14.31 2.70 7.65
C ARG A 28 13.13 3.33 8.39
N GLU A 29 13.26 3.46 9.70
CA GLU A 29 12.23 4.08 10.52
C GLU A 29 12.21 5.60 10.29
N SER A 30 11.01 6.13 10.10
CA SER A 30 10.76 7.58 10.06
C SER A 30 9.79 7.95 11.17
N SER A 31 10.05 9.11 11.78
CA SER A 31 9.18 9.72 12.80
C SER A 31 7.94 10.41 12.23
N ALA A 32 7.81 10.47 10.90
CA ALA A 32 6.59 10.98 10.26
C ALA A 32 5.35 10.21 10.71
N THR A 33 4.23 10.90 10.88
CA THR A 33 2.93 10.25 11.07
C THR A 33 2.18 10.22 9.75
N PRO A 34 1.44 9.14 9.44
CA PRO A 34 0.55 9.10 8.28
C PRO A 34 -0.37 10.32 8.15
N SER A 35 -0.89 10.86 9.27
CA SER A 35 -1.76 12.05 9.26
C SER A 35 -1.06 13.31 8.76
N GLU A 36 0.18 13.56 9.19
CA GLU A 36 0.99 14.69 8.70
C GLU A 36 1.30 14.54 7.20
N ILE A 37 1.69 13.33 6.77
CA ILE A 37 1.99 13.06 5.36
C ILE A 37 0.74 13.25 4.51
N LEU A 38 -0.42 12.73 4.96
CA LEU A 38 -1.69 12.86 4.28
C LEU A 38 -2.09 14.34 4.14
N THR A 39 -1.95 15.12 5.21
CA THR A 39 -2.26 16.55 5.22
C THR A 39 -1.44 17.29 4.15
N ALA A 40 -0.15 16.98 4.02
CA ALA A 40 0.70 17.56 2.98
C ALA A 40 0.27 17.14 1.57
N ALA A 41 -0.08 15.85 1.38
CA ALA A 41 -0.52 15.28 0.12
C ALA A 41 -1.87 15.88 -0.37
N ILE A 42 -2.85 16.05 0.51
CA ILE A 42 -4.16 16.61 0.12
C ILE A 42 -4.10 18.13 -0.05
N ALA A 43 -3.21 18.82 0.66
CA ALA A 43 -3.03 20.27 0.52
C ALA A 43 -2.50 20.65 -0.88
N SER A 44 -1.62 19.84 -1.47
CA SER A 44 -1.19 20.04 -2.86
C SER A 44 -2.31 19.76 -3.85
N ALA A 45 -3.13 18.75 -3.57
CA ALA A 45 -4.21 18.31 -4.45
C ALA A 45 -5.49 19.18 -4.33
N LYS A 46 -5.61 20.00 -3.28
CA LYS A 46 -6.76 20.88 -2.98
C LYS A 46 -8.09 20.12 -2.93
N TRP A 47 -8.07 18.92 -2.35
CA TRP A 47 -9.27 18.10 -2.22
C TRP A 47 -10.09 18.45 -0.99
N ASP A 48 -11.40 18.48 -1.14
CA ASP A 48 -12.36 18.58 -0.04
C ASP A 48 -12.89 17.18 0.29
N ASN A 49 -12.02 16.38 0.88
CA ASN A 49 -12.26 14.98 1.19
C ASN A 49 -12.41 14.76 2.69
N VAL A 50 -13.15 13.71 3.06
CA VAL A 50 -13.23 13.26 4.45
C VAL A 50 -11.93 12.53 4.80
N GLN A 51 -11.39 12.83 5.97
CA GLN A 51 -10.16 12.24 6.46
C GLN A 51 -10.45 11.31 7.63
N TYR A 52 -9.90 10.10 7.56
CA TYR A 52 -9.96 9.09 8.60
C TYR A 52 -8.55 8.77 9.05
N THR A 53 -8.29 8.93 10.34
CA THR A 53 -7.03 8.55 10.98
C THR A 53 -7.26 7.33 11.87
N LYS A 54 -6.18 6.64 12.26
CA LYS A 54 -6.28 5.58 13.27
C LYS A 54 -7.01 6.05 14.53
N ALA A 55 -6.67 7.23 15.04
CA ALA A 55 -7.31 7.78 16.23
C ALA A 55 -8.83 8.01 16.05
N SER A 56 -9.26 8.53 14.90
CA SER A 56 -10.70 8.72 14.65
C SER A 56 -11.43 7.39 14.48
N MET A 57 -10.80 6.39 13.86
CA MET A 57 -11.37 5.05 13.66
C MET A 57 -11.43 4.25 14.97
N ASP A 58 -10.41 4.37 15.83
CA ASP A 58 -10.37 3.71 17.13
C ASP A 58 -11.40 4.30 18.12
N ALA A 59 -11.81 5.55 17.92
CA ALA A 59 -12.85 6.22 18.69
C ALA A 59 -14.28 5.92 18.20
N MET A 60 -14.44 5.24 17.06
CA MET A 60 -15.75 4.78 16.58
C MET A 60 -16.19 3.52 17.31
N GLU A 61 -17.51 3.35 17.45
CA GLU A 61 -18.10 2.08 17.87
C GLU A 61 -17.71 0.95 16.90
N SER A 62 -17.59 -0.29 17.38
CA SER A 62 -17.06 -1.40 16.56
C SER A 62 -17.89 -1.62 15.29
N ASP A 63 -19.22 -1.60 15.42
CA ASP A 63 -20.14 -1.85 14.30
C ASP A 63 -20.04 -0.74 13.23
N ASP A 64 -19.87 0.52 13.65
CA ASP A 64 -19.69 1.66 12.74
C ASP A 64 -18.33 1.58 12.03
N ARG A 65 -17.28 1.24 12.77
CA ARG A 65 -15.93 1.04 12.23
C ARG A 65 -15.91 -0.09 11.21
N GLU A 66 -16.49 -1.23 11.54
CA GLU A 66 -16.61 -2.36 10.63
C GLU A 66 -17.40 -1.97 9.38
N SER A 67 -18.56 -1.33 9.55
CA SER A 67 -19.37 -0.85 8.41
C SER A 67 -18.58 0.12 7.51
N LEU A 68 -17.83 1.05 8.08
CA LEU A 68 -17.02 2.01 7.33
C LEU A 68 -15.85 1.32 6.61
N ILE A 69 -15.17 0.40 7.28
CA ILE A 69 -14.14 -0.44 6.66
C ILE A 69 -14.74 -1.25 5.51
N SER A 70 -15.93 -1.83 5.67
CA SER A 70 -16.64 -2.53 4.59
C SER A 70 -16.93 -1.63 3.40
N ILE A 71 -17.41 -0.41 3.66
CA ILE A 71 -17.69 0.60 2.63
C ILE A 71 -16.41 0.95 1.86
N PHE A 72 -15.30 1.17 2.56
CA PHE A 72 -14.03 1.42 1.92
C PHE A 72 -13.55 0.18 1.17
N TYR A 73 -13.72 -1.02 1.70
CA TYR A 73 -12.85 -2.10 1.31
C TYR A 73 -13.51 -3.36 0.77
N GLY A 74 -14.83 -3.39 0.74
CA GLY A 74 -15.63 -4.51 0.29
C GLY A 74 -15.99 -5.48 1.42
N ASP A 75 -16.49 -6.64 1.02
CA ASP A 75 -17.09 -7.64 1.92
C ASP A 75 -16.21 -7.99 3.13
N LEU A 76 -16.79 -7.83 4.32
CA LEU A 76 -16.16 -7.96 5.63
C LEU A 76 -15.62 -9.36 5.89
N GLU A 77 -16.26 -10.39 5.33
CA GLU A 77 -16.03 -11.75 5.77
C GLU A 77 -14.67 -12.32 5.37
N ASN A 78 -14.00 -11.78 4.33
CA ASN A 78 -12.84 -12.47 3.76
C ASN A 78 -11.65 -11.59 3.32
N ASN A 79 -11.74 -10.26 3.27
CA ASN A 79 -10.70 -9.45 2.61
C ASN A 79 -10.27 -8.16 3.31
N ILE A 80 -10.67 -7.91 4.57
CA ILE A 80 -10.18 -6.75 5.31
C ILE A 80 -8.72 -7.01 5.77
N PRO A 81 -7.78 -6.06 5.61
CA PRO A 81 -6.46 -6.16 6.21
C PRO A 81 -6.66 -6.10 7.72
N ASP A 82 -5.92 -6.94 8.42
CA ASP A 82 -5.85 -6.81 9.86
C ASP A 82 -5.24 -5.44 10.20
N MET A 83 -6.11 -4.50 10.61
CA MET A 83 -5.73 -3.13 10.89
C MET A 83 -4.81 -3.03 12.13
N SER A 84 -4.67 -4.11 12.91
CA SER A 84 -3.70 -4.19 14.02
C SER A 84 -2.26 -4.29 13.54
N LEU A 85 -2.03 -4.65 12.26
CA LEU A 85 -0.70 -4.72 11.66
C LEU A 85 -0.06 -3.34 11.40
N PHE A 86 -0.85 -2.27 11.55
CA PHE A 86 -0.40 -0.89 11.37
C PHE A 86 -0.24 -0.19 12.71
N SER A 87 0.91 0.46 12.88
CA SER A 87 1.19 1.31 14.04
C SER A 87 0.40 2.62 13.99
N ASP A 88 0.17 3.12 12.78
CA ASP A 88 -0.67 4.28 12.49
C ASP A 88 -1.12 4.22 11.01
N TYR A 89 -2.20 4.92 10.69
CA TYR A 89 -2.69 5.07 9.32
C TYR A 89 -3.57 6.31 9.18
N ALA A 90 -3.60 6.86 7.97
CA ALA A 90 -4.47 7.97 7.62
C ALA A 90 -4.93 7.84 6.17
N MET A 91 -6.18 8.20 5.92
CA MET A 91 -6.85 8.02 4.65
C MET A 91 -7.70 9.24 4.34
N SER A 92 -7.65 9.70 3.11
CA SER A 92 -8.52 10.72 2.55
C SER A 92 -9.39 10.05 1.50
N VAL A 93 -10.70 10.06 1.75
CA VAL A 93 -11.70 9.46 0.88
C VAL A 93 -12.77 10.51 0.50
N PRO A 94 -13.41 10.39 -0.66
CA PRO A 94 -14.47 11.29 -1.07
C PRO A 94 -15.63 11.27 -0.09
N GLY A 95 -16.05 12.45 0.38
CA GLY A 95 -17.23 12.62 1.23
C GLY A 95 -18.52 12.71 0.43
N GLY A 96 -18.96 11.63 -0.22
CA GLY A 96 -20.14 11.64 -1.08
C GLY A 96 -19.82 11.71 -2.59
N GLU A 97 -20.79 12.15 -3.40
CA GLU A 97 -20.86 11.83 -4.84
C GLU A 97 -19.60 12.15 -5.67
N ALA A 98 -19.17 11.10 -6.38
CA ALA A 98 -18.59 11.11 -7.72
C ALA A 98 -17.18 11.68 -7.92
N SER A 99 -16.22 11.34 -7.05
CA SER A 99 -14.83 11.33 -7.50
C SER A 99 -14.07 10.15 -6.96
N ALA A 100 -13.13 9.62 -7.75
CA ALA A 100 -12.20 8.59 -7.33
C ALA A 100 -10.91 9.19 -6.70
N ASN A 101 -10.96 10.42 -6.17
CA ASN A 101 -9.77 11.03 -5.56
C ASN A 101 -9.56 10.46 -4.14
N GLU A 102 -8.58 9.59 -3.98
CA GLU A 102 -8.30 8.89 -2.72
C GLU A 102 -6.79 8.85 -2.45
N VAL A 103 -6.39 9.00 -1.18
CA VAL A 103 -5.03 8.72 -0.72
C VAL A 103 -5.13 7.97 0.59
N GLY A 104 -4.37 6.89 0.75
CA GLY A 104 -4.16 6.27 2.05
C GLY A 104 -2.70 5.98 2.31
N ILE A 105 -2.33 6.10 3.57
CA ILE A 105 -0.96 5.97 4.06
C ILE A 105 -1.01 5.10 5.31
N PHE A 106 -0.26 4.01 5.29
CA PHE A 106 -0.25 2.98 6.33
C PHE A 106 1.18 2.78 6.81
N LYS A 107 1.41 2.93 8.12
CA LYS A 107 2.71 2.71 8.74
C LYS A 107 2.75 1.34 9.40
N ILE A 108 3.51 0.42 8.83
CA ILE A 108 3.59 -0.97 9.29
C ILE A 108 4.25 -1.03 10.68
N ALA A 109 3.64 -1.76 11.61
CA ALA A 109 4.14 -1.95 12.97
C ALA A 109 5.23 -3.01 13.10
N ALA A 110 5.33 -3.92 12.13
CA ALA A 110 6.28 -5.02 12.15
C ALA A 110 7.73 -4.53 12.20
N THR A 111 8.50 -5.09 13.13
CA THR A 111 9.91 -4.73 13.38
C THR A 111 10.89 -5.76 12.82
N ASP A 112 10.44 -6.98 12.56
CA ASP A 112 11.22 -7.99 11.83
C ASP A 112 10.89 -7.99 10.33
N ALA A 113 11.88 -8.37 9.52
CA ALA A 113 11.79 -8.29 8.06
C ALA A 113 10.71 -9.19 7.46
N SER A 114 10.49 -10.38 8.02
CA SER A 114 9.56 -11.35 7.45
C SER A 114 8.11 -10.93 7.68
N ALA A 115 7.81 -10.45 8.88
CA ALA A 115 6.50 -9.89 9.19
C ALA A 115 6.27 -8.61 8.38
N PHE A 116 7.28 -7.75 8.24
CA PHE A 116 7.20 -6.55 7.42
C PHE A 116 6.85 -6.87 5.96
N ASP A 117 7.59 -7.77 5.32
CA ASP A 117 7.36 -8.14 3.92
C ASP A 117 5.97 -8.75 3.71
N THR A 118 5.51 -9.57 4.67
CA THR A 118 4.17 -10.17 4.64
C THR A 118 3.09 -9.11 4.77
N THR A 119 3.18 -8.22 5.78
CA THR A 119 2.21 -7.15 5.98
C THR A 119 2.18 -6.20 4.78
N LYS A 120 3.35 -5.86 4.22
CA LYS A 120 3.46 -5.04 3.02
C LYS A 120 2.72 -5.68 1.85
N GLN A 121 3.01 -6.93 1.52
CA GLN A 121 2.37 -7.62 0.39
C GLN A 121 0.86 -7.73 0.57
N THR A 122 0.39 -8.07 1.76
CA THR A 122 -1.04 -8.13 2.09
C THR A 122 -1.72 -6.76 1.92
N THR A 123 -1.07 -5.70 2.41
CA THR A 123 -1.59 -4.32 2.28
C THR A 123 -1.64 -3.88 0.82
N GLU A 124 -0.60 -4.13 0.03
CA GLU A 124 -0.57 -3.81 -1.39
C GLU A 124 -1.64 -4.58 -2.18
N ALA A 125 -1.81 -5.88 -1.92
CA ALA A 125 -2.83 -6.71 -2.55
C ALA A 125 -4.24 -6.18 -2.25
N PHE A 126 -4.46 -5.77 -1.01
CA PHE A 126 -5.72 -5.22 -0.57
C PHE A 126 -6.02 -3.85 -1.20
N MET A 127 -5.03 -2.95 -1.30
CA MET A 127 -5.20 -1.67 -2.01
C MET A 127 -5.51 -1.86 -3.50
N LYS A 128 -4.96 -2.91 -4.14
CA LYS A 128 -5.31 -3.26 -5.52
C LYS A 128 -6.78 -3.66 -5.64
N LEU A 129 -7.30 -4.41 -4.66
CA LEU A 129 -8.71 -4.77 -4.62
C LEU A 129 -9.60 -3.53 -4.46
N ARG A 130 -9.24 -2.58 -3.57
CA ARG A 130 -9.94 -1.28 -3.45
C ARG A 130 -10.01 -0.57 -4.80
N ALA A 131 -8.86 -0.36 -5.45
CA ALA A 131 -8.80 0.33 -6.73
C ALA A 131 -9.69 -0.32 -7.79
N LYS A 132 -9.67 -1.66 -7.86
CA LYS A 132 -10.56 -2.42 -8.74
C LYS A 132 -12.04 -2.20 -8.41
N ASN A 133 -12.42 -2.25 -7.13
CA ASN A 133 -13.81 -2.05 -6.71
C ASN A 133 -14.31 -0.64 -7.06
N VAL A 134 -13.49 0.39 -6.85
CA VAL A 134 -13.81 1.77 -7.24
C VAL A 134 -13.97 1.87 -8.76
N SER A 135 -13.06 1.28 -9.55
CA SER A 135 -13.21 1.22 -11.01
C SER A 135 -14.52 0.55 -11.42
N ASP A 136 -14.88 -0.59 -10.80
CA ASP A 136 -16.10 -1.33 -11.12
C ASP A 136 -17.36 -0.51 -10.78
N ILE A 137 -17.36 0.27 -9.70
CA ILE A 137 -18.46 1.18 -9.32
C ILE A 137 -18.66 2.28 -10.38
N PHE A 138 -17.58 2.88 -10.88
CA PHE A 138 -17.65 3.98 -11.84
C PHE A 138 -17.79 3.52 -13.29
N ARG A 139 -17.69 2.22 -13.57
CA ARG A 139 -17.74 1.68 -14.93
C ARG A 139 -19.09 2.01 -15.60
N GLY A 140 -19.01 2.72 -16.72
CA GLY A 140 -20.19 3.12 -17.50
C GLY A 140 -20.94 4.32 -16.94
N TYR A 141 -20.48 4.93 -15.85
CA TYR A 141 -21.05 6.12 -15.24
C TYR A 141 -20.12 7.34 -15.30
N ASP A 142 -18.84 7.17 -14.90
CA ASP A 142 -17.82 8.22 -14.92
C ASP A 142 -16.46 7.67 -15.37
N GLU A 143 -16.14 7.86 -16.64
CA GLU A 143 -14.90 7.37 -17.24
C GLU A 143 -13.65 8.03 -16.61
N ALA A 144 -13.74 9.27 -16.14
CA ALA A 144 -12.61 9.96 -15.52
C ALA A 144 -12.28 9.32 -14.17
N SER A 145 -13.30 9.10 -13.33
CA SER A 145 -13.11 8.41 -12.04
C SER A 145 -12.68 6.95 -12.22
N MET A 146 -13.24 6.24 -13.21
CA MET A 146 -12.78 4.89 -13.58
C MET A 146 -11.29 4.89 -13.96
N LYS A 147 -10.84 5.81 -14.82
CA LYS A 147 -9.42 5.91 -15.21
C LYS A 147 -8.51 6.21 -14.03
N LYS A 148 -8.93 7.05 -13.07
CA LYS A 148 -8.15 7.29 -11.84
C LYS A 148 -7.96 6.00 -11.06
N ALA A 149 -9.03 5.24 -10.90
CA ALA A 149 -9.02 3.96 -10.20
C ALA A 149 -8.16 2.90 -10.91
N ASP A 150 -8.30 2.76 -12.23
CA ASP A 150 -7.50 1.85 -13.05
C ASP A 150 -6.00 2.19 -13.02
N ASN A 151 -5.68 3.48 -12.87
CA ASN A 151 -4.31 3.97 -12.79
C ASN A 151 -3.84 4.26 -11.35
N ALA A 152 -4.55 3.74 -10.34
CA ALA A 152 -4.17 3.96 -8.95
C ALA A 152 -2.73 3.50 -8.70
N LEU A 153 -1.94 4.37 -8.07
CA LEU A 153 -0.55 4.09 -7.73
C LEU A 153 -0.51 3.47 -6.34
N ILE A 154 0.06 2.27 -6.24
CA ILE A 154 0.27 1.56 -4.98
C ILE A 154 1.76 1.35 -4.83
N GLY A 155 2.32 1.82 -3.72
CA GLY A 155 3.76 1.81 -3.50
C GLY A 155 4.11 1.68 -2.02
N SER A 156 5.41 1.56 -1.79
CA SER A 156 5.97 1.47 -0.44
C SER A 156 7.24 2.31 -0.35
N PHE A 157 7.47 2.93 0.80
CA PHE A 157 8.70 3.67 1.05
C PHE A 157 9.05 3.67 2.55
N GLY A 158 10.26 3.24 2.92
CA GLY A 158 10.59 2.95 4.31
C GLY A 158 9.64 1.89 4.90
N ASN A 159 9.08 2.15 6.08
CA ASN A 159 8.05 1.30 6.70
C ASN A 159 6.60 1.69 6.35
N TYR A 160 6.39 2.40 5.25
CA TYR A 160 5.08 2.85 4.81
C TYR A 160 4.63 2.13 3.56
N VAL A 161 3.34 1.84 3.49
CA VAL A 161 2.62 1.50 2.25
C VAL A 161 1.64 2.63 1.99
N TYR A 162 1.51 3.02 0.74
CA TYR A 162 0.57 4.06 0.33
C TYR A 162 -0.17 3.66 -0.94
N TYR A 163 -1.38 4.19 -1.08
CA TYR A 163 -2.13 4.16 -2.33
C TYR A 163 -2.58 5.57 -2.68
N ILE A 164 -2.63 5.85 -3.97
CA ILE A 164 -2.99 7.15 -4.53
C ILE A 164 -3.88 6.91 -5.74
N MET A 165 -5.05 7.54 -5.74
CA MET A 165 -5.98 7.55 -6.84
C MET A 165 -6.27 9.01 -7.17
N SER A 166 -5.70 9.49 -8.28
CA SER A 166 -5.67 10.91 -8.64
C SER A 166 -5.29 11.08 -10.11
N ASP A 167 -5.53 12.27 -10.65
CA ASP A 167 -4.94 12.70 -11.93
C ASP A 167 -3.42 12.96 -11.80
N ASN A 168 -2.92 13.21 -10.59
CA ASN A 168 -1.56 13.66 -10.30
C ASN A 168 -0.79 12.69 -9.38
N ASN A 169 -0.90 11.38 -9.60
CA ASN A 169 -0.30 10.36 -8.74
C ASN A 169 1.21 10.59 -8.47
N ALA A 170 1.98 10.98 -9.47
CA ALA A 170 3.43 11.18 -9.34
C ALA A 170 3.81 12.35 -8.42
N GLU A 171 3.06 13.46 -8.47
CA GLU A 171 3.31 14.61 -7.60
C GLU A 171 3.00 14.27 -6.14
N ILE A 172 1.84 13.61 -5.91
CA ILE A 172 1.44 13.17 -4.59
C ILE A 172 2.44 12.15 -4.03
N GLU A 173 2.89 11.20 -4.86
CA GLU A 173 3.93 10.23 -4.46
C GLU A 173 5.23 10.94 -4.04
N SER A 174 5.67 11.94 -4.80
CA SER A 174 6.86 12.71 -4.48
C SER A 174 6.73 13.42 -3.13
N ILE A 175 5.56 13.98 -2.82
CA ILE A 175 5.28 14.61 -1.52
C ILE A 175 5.33 13.59 -0.40
N ILE A 176 4.66 12.44 -0.57
CA ILE A 176 4.66 11.36 0.42
C ILE A 176 6.09 10.92 0.75
N LYS A 177 6.90 10.61 -0.27
CA LYS A 177 8.30 10.19 -0.08
C LYS A 177 9.12 11.28 0.60
N SER A 178 9.00 12.53 0.16
CA SER A 178 9.74 13.66 0.74
C SER A 178 9.43 13.87 2.23
N GLN A 179 8.17 13.73 2.64
CA GLN A 179 7.77 13.85 4.05
C GLN A 179 8.34 12.72 4.90
N ILE A 180 8.40 11.49 4.36
CA ILE A 180 9.00 10.35 5.04
C ILE A 180 10.51 10.55 5.18
N GLU A 181 11.19 10.91 4.09
CA GLU A 181 12.65 11.11 4.04
C GLU A 181 13.13 12.19 5.02
N ALA A 182 12.43 13.32 5.07
CA ALA A 182 12.76 14.44 5.94
C ALA A 182 12.74 14.09 7.44
N LYS A 183 12.10 12.98 7.80
CA LYS A 183 11.88 12.55 9.20
C LYS A 183 12.54 11.20 9.52
N TYR A 184 13.44 10.71 8.66
CA TYR A 184 14.22 9.52 8.98
C TYR A 184 14.99 9.70 10.29
N ILE A 185 14.90 8.69 11.14
CA ILE A 185 15.64 8.65 12.41
C ILE A 185 17.06 8.19 12.08
N ALA A 186 18.04 8.96 12.56
CA ALA A 186 19.47 8.69 12.35
C ALA A 186 19.97 7.50 13.19
#